data_AF-A0A832AYV2-F1
#
_entry.id   AF-A0A832AYV2-F1
#
_cell.length_a   1.000
_cell.length_b   1.000
_cell.length_c   1.000
_cell.angle_alpha   90.00
_cell.angle_beta   90.00
_cell.angle_gamma   90.00
#
_symmetry.space_group_name_H-M   'P 1'
#
loop_
_entity.id
_entity.type
_entity.pdbx_description
1 polymer ?
#
loop_
_entity_poly.entity_id
_entity_poly.type
_entity_poly.pdbx_seq_one_letter_code
_entity_poly.pdbx_strand_id
1 'polypeptide(L)'
;MTINEIIKKSLQRLKQENKLLTPDNYSEIFCEEAKRSGMVVEDCNALSTYMNMLDEKSKKSLQSYRVKSVKELVRFLTSQLRLANPTLASELNDALFSLVRSMAQSIEMLHNSEATKIAQEVINNIKNMPSVAQIEHLKKSWLNFMTLYDDSFLERLSQYGTLDKKSLQATITQLHNPAAQGEGGSSESVALLVASLVPSIASSVNDKLAALSETLRQDPDSVATPSVQQHIKEAIALRITLDKRAFEKMVGSVDSVIEELSAQIISMIEQSSQSVE
;
A
#
# COMPACT_ATOMS: atom_id res chain seq x y z
N MET A 1 -79.40 8.42 13.96
CA MET A 1 -79.02 9.82 13.66
C MET A 1 -79.13 10.01 12.15
N THR A 2 -79.83 11.04 11.68
CA THR A 2 -80.03 11.30 10.24
C THR A 2 -78.87 12.14 9.67
N ILE A 3 -78.69 12.14 8.33
CA ILE A 3 -77.68 12.98 7.66
C ILE A 3 -77.85 14.45 8.05
N ASN A 4 -79.09 14.94 8.11
CA ASN A 4 -79.39 16.33 8.50
C ASN A 4 -78.93 16.65 9.93
N GLU A 5 -79.00 15.69 10.85
CA GLU A 5 -78.49 15.85 12.22
C GLU A 5 -76.96 15.89 12.26
N ILE A 6 -76.29 15.10 11.40
CA ILE A 6 -74.82 15.11 11.29
C ILE A 6 -74.34 16.43 10.70
N ILE A 7 -74.99 16.93 9.64
CA ILE A 7 -74.70 18.26 9.05
C ILE A 7 -74.83 19.34 10.13
N LYS A 8 -75.93 19.33 10.90
CA LYS A 8 -76.18 20.31 11.95
C LYS A 8 -75.12 20.25 13.06
N LYS A 9 -74.75 19.05 13.53
CA LYS A 9 -73.68 18.88 14.53
C LYS A 9 -72.32 19.29 13.99
N SER A 10 -72.02 18.97 12.74
CA SER A 10 -70.76 19.33 12.09
C SER A 10 -70.60 20.85 12.00
N LEU A 11 -71.64 21.55 11.56
CA LEU A 11 -71.65 23.02 11.51
C LEU A 11 -71.58 23.67 12.90
N GLN A 12 -72.24 23.08 13.91
CA GLN A 12 -72.15 23.54 15.30
C GLN A 12 -70.74 23.37 15.86
N ARG A 13 -70.13 22.21 15.65
CA ARG A 13 -68.76 21.90 16.09
C ARG A 13 -67.73 22.78 15.39
N LEU A 14 -67.90 23.04 14.10
CA LEU A 14 -67.04 23.94 13.32
C LEU A 14 -67.08 25.37 13.87
N LYS A 15 -68.27 25.85 14.28
CA LYS A 15 -68.46 27.13 14.99
C LYS A 15 -67.84 27.13 16.40
N GLN A 16 -67.95 26.03 17.15
CA GLN A 16 -67.38 25.90 18.50
C GLN A 16 -65.85 25.86 18.48
N GLU A 17 -65.27 25.19 17.48
CA GLU A 17 -63.82 25.10 17.26
C GLU A 17 -63.23 26.37 16.61
N ASN A 18 -64.06 27.38 16.33
CA ASN A 18 -63.66 28.65 15.70
C ASN A 18 -62.93 28.46 14.36
N LYS A 19 -63.22 27.37 13.65
CA LYS A 19 -62.64 27.07 12.34
C LYS A 19 -63.39 27.83 11.24
N LEU A 20 -62.69 28.22 10.19
CA LEU A 20 -63.31 28.81 9.00
C LEU A 20 -64.14 27.74 8.28
N LEU A 21 -65.33 28.12 7.80
CA LEU A 21 -66.19 27.23 7.00
C LEU A 21 -65.59 27.09 5.59
N THR A 22 -64.59 26.22 5.48
CA THR A 22 -64.00 25.80 4.21
C THR A 22 -64.46 24.37 3.89
N PRO A 23 -64.47 23.98 2.60
CA PRO A 23 -64.76 22.60 2.21
C PRO A 23 -63.92 21.57 2.96
N ASP A 24 -62.63 21.83 3.17
CA ASP A 24 -61.71 20.93 3.88
C ASP A 24 -62.06 20.79 5.37
N ASN A 25 -62.24 21.91 6.07
CA ASN A 25 -62.58 21.91 7.50
C ASN A 25 -63.96 21.28 7.75
N TYR A 26 -64.91 21.52 6.85
CA TYR A 26 -66.22 20.90 6.92
C TYR A 26 -66.14 19.40 6.70
N SER A 27 -65.39 18.93 5.69
CA SER A 27 -65.25 17.51 5.38
C SER A 27 -64.59 16.72 6.50
N GLU A 28 -63.55 17.29 7.14
CA GLU A 28 -62.90 16.68 8.30
C GLU A 28 -63.90 16.46 9.46
N ILE A 29 -64.56 17.53 9.89
CA ILE A 29 -65.51 17.47 11.01
C ILE A 29 -66.72 16.60 10.68
N PHE A 30 -67.24 16.70 9.45
CA PHE A 30 -68.36 15.87 9.00
C PHE A 30 -68.01 14.39 9.02
N CYS A 31 -66.83 14.00 8.55
CA CYS A 31 -66.39 12.62 8.58
C CYS A 31 -66.16 12.09 10.00
N GLU A 32 -65.71 12.93 10.94
CA GLU A 32 -65.65 12.56 12.36
C GLU A 32 -67.03 12.34 12.98
N GLU A 33 -67.98 13.24 12.73
CA GLU A 33 -69.35 13.15 13.26
C GLU A 33 -70.13 11.99 12.63
N ALA A 34 -69.91 11.72 11.33
CA ALA A 34 -70.46 10.55 10.65
C ALA A 34 -69.94 9.24 11.25
N LYS A 35 -68.63 9.13 11.50
CA LYS A 35 -68.02 7.96 12.17
C LYS A 35 -68.54 7.76 13.58
N ARG A 36 -68.63 8.82 14.39
CA ARG A 36 -69.22 8.77 15.75
C ARG A 36 -70.66 8.31 15.75
N SER A 37 -71.39 8.61 14.68
CA SER A 37 -72.80 8.25 14.52
C SER A 37 -73.00 6.87 13.89
N GLY A 38 -71.93 6.12 13.61
CA GLY A 38 -71.97 4.81 12.96
C GLY A 38 -72.41 4.86 11.49
N MET A 39 -72.38 6.04 10.85
CA MET A 39 -72.79 6.22 9.46
C MET A 39 -71.57 6.03 8.53
N VAL A 40 -71.71 5.11 7.58
CA VAL A 40 -70.69 4.88 6.55
C VAL A 40 -70.95 5.84 5.40
N VAL A 41 -70.03 6.78 5.21
CA VAL A 41 -70.02 7.71 4.07
C VAL A 41 -68.81 7.36 3.20
N GLU A 42 -69.03 7.12 1.92
CA GLU A 42 -68.02 6.64 0.98
C GLU A 42 -66.80 7.59 0.90
N ASP A 43 -67.06 8.90 0.77
CA ASP A 43 -66.02 9.93 0.73
C ASP A 43 -65.14 9.96 2.00
N CYS A 44 -65.71 9.63 3.15
CA CYS A 44 -64.98 9.59 4.42
C CYS A 44 -64.04 8.39 4.56
N ASN A 45 -64.16 7.40 3.67
CA ASN A 45 -63.34 6.19 3.63
C ASN A 45 -62.38 6.16 2.43
N ALA A 46 -62.41 7.15 1.54
CA ALA A 46 -61.61 7.19 0.31
C ALA A 46 -60.13 6.88 0.54
N LEU A 47 -59.50 7.46 1.57
CA LEU A 47 -58.11 7.19 1.91
C LEU A 47 -57.84 5.70 2.20
N SER A 48 -58.67 5.09 3.05
CA SER A 48 -58.52 3.67 3.39
C SER A 48 -58.78 2.76 2.20
N THR A 49 -59.76 3.11 1.35
CA THR A 49 -60.06 2.41 0.11
C THR A 49 -58.85 2.42 -0.82
N TYR A 50 -58.24 3.58 -1.05
CA TYR A 50 -57.06 3.68 -1.91
C TYR A 50 -55.83 2.99 -1.31
N MET A 51 -55.61 3.06 0.00
CA MET A 51 -54.52 2.33 0.66
C MET A 51 -54.68 0.81 0.53
N ASN A 52 -55.92 0.31 0.56
CA ASN A 52 -56.21 -1.13 0.43
C ASN A 52 -56.03 -1.65 -1.00
N MET A 53 -56.15 -0.79 -2.01
CA MET A 53 -55.91 -1.14 -3.42
C MET A 53 -54.43 -1.38 -3.76
N LEU A 54 -53.50 -0.96 -2.91
CA LEU A 54 -52.07 -1.14 -3.15
C LEU A 54 -51.63 -2.60 -2.96
N ASP A 55 -50.52 -2.97 -3.56
CA ASP A 55 -49.88 -4.27 -3.33
C ASP A 55 -49.27 -4.36 -1.92
N GLU A 56 -49.02 -5.57 -1.43
CA GLU A 56 -48.52 -5.81 -0.08
C GLU A 56 -47.15 -5.16 0.21
N LYS A 57 -46.29 -5.01 -0.80
CA LYS A 57 -44.98 -4.36 -0.63
C LYS A 57 -45.16 -2.84 -0.45
N SER A 58 -46.05 -2.23 -1.22
CA SER A 58 -46.42 -0.82 -1.07
C SER A 58 -47.13 -0.55 0.26
N LYS A 59 -48.03 -1.44 0.71
CA LYS A 59 -48.68 -1.35 2.03
C LYS A 59 -47.71 -1.40 3.20
N LYS A 60 -46.70 -2.28 3.15
CA LYS A 60 -45.63 -2.31 4.17
C LYS A 60 -44.83 -1.02 4.20
N SER A 61 -44.51 -0.48 3.02
CA SER A 61 -43.77 0.79 2.88
C SER A 61 -44.57 2.01 3.36
N LEU A 62 -45.91 1.95 3.33
CA LEU A 62 -46.78 3.01 3.87
C LEU A 62 -46.68 3.17 5.39
N GLN A 63 -46.38 2.10 6.13
CA GLN A 63 -46.32 2.14 7.60
C GLN A 63 -45.24 3.10 8.12
N SER A 64 -44.15 3.28 7.37
CA SER A 64 -43.08 4.23 7.74
C SER A 64 -43.41 5.68 7.40
N TYR A 65 -44.34 5.94 6.47
CA TYR A 65 -44.67 7.28 5.97
C TYR A 65 -45.83 7.98 6.71
N ARG A 66 -46.55 7.28 7.62
CA ARG A 66 -47.67 7.83 8.42
C ARG A 66 -48.66 8.68 7.61
N VAL A 67 -49.15 8.15 6.49
CA VAL A 67 -50.09 8.84 5.61
C VAL A 67 -51.46 9.02 6.29
N LYS A 68 -51.91 10.27 6.45
CA LYS A 68 -53.18 10.66 7.09
C LYS A 68 -54.18 11.33 6.15
N SER A 69 -53.75 11.70 4.94
CA SER A 69 -54.60 12.36 3.95
C SER A 69 -54.39 11.81 2.54
N VAL A 70 -55.37 12.01 1.65
CA VAL A 70 -55.25 11.65 0.22
C VAL A 70 -54.08 12.40 -0.43
N LYS A 71 -53.81 13.65 -0.03
CA LYS A 71 -52.66 14.43 -0.53
C LYS A 71 -51.32 13.78 -0.17
N GLU A 72 -51.20 13.26 1.04
CA GLU A 72 -50.00 12.53 1.48
C GLU A 72 -49.88 11.17 0.78
N LEU A 73 -51.00 10.49 0.52
CA LEU A 73 -51.02 9.27 -0.27
C LEU A 73 -50.52 9.54 -1.69
N VAL A 74 -50.99 10.60 -2.34
CA VAL A 74 -50.52 11.01 -3.67
C VAL A 74 -49.02 11.29 -3.65
N ARG A 75 -48.49 12.01 -2.65
CA ARG A 75 -47.04 12.24 -2.51
C ARG A 75 -46.26 10.93 -2.38
N PHE A 76 -46.74 10.00 -1.57
CA PHE A 76 -46.14 8.67 -1.44
C PHE A 76 -46.12 7.96 -2.79
N LEU A 77 -47.25 7.92 -3.50
CA LEU A 77 -47.35 7.29 -4.81
C LEU A 77 -46.45 7.96 -5.85
N THR A 78 -46.35 9.28 -5.87
CA THR A 78 -45.40 10.01 -6.73
C THR A 78 -43.96 9.61 -6.43
N SER A 79 -43.60 9.40 -5.16
CA SER A 79 -42.26 8.95 -4.79
C SER A 79 -41.96 7.52 -5.27
N GLN A 80 -42.94 6.62 -5.15
CA GLN A 80 -42.84 5.25 -5.65
C GLN A 80 -42.78 5.22 -7.19
N LEU A 81 -43.59 6.03 -7.86
CA LEU A 81 -43.56 6.20 -9.32
C LEU A 81 -42.23 6.75 -9.80
N ARG A 82 -41.62 7.70 -9.09
CA ARG A 82 -40.29 8.22 -9.42
C ARG A 82 -39.20 7.15 -9.27
N LEU A 83 -39.31 6.30 -8.25
CA LEU A 83 -38.43 5.13 -8.08
C LEU A 83 -38.68 4.06 -9.14
N ALA A 84 -39.91 3.91 -9.59
CA ALA A 84 -40.30 3.02 -10.67
C ALA A 84 -40.05 3.62 -12.06
N ASN A 85 -39.61 4.88 -12.16
CA ASN A 85 -39.32 5.53 -13.43
C ASN A 85 -38.03 4.92 -13.98
N PRO A 86 -38.11 4.08 -15.04
CA PRO A 86 -36.96 3.30 -15.50
C PRO A 86 -35.79 4.20 -15.91
N THR A 87 -36.07 5.44 -16.32
CA THR A 87 -35.06 6.44 -16.69
C THR A 87 -34.22 6.87 -15.50
N LEU A 88 -34.82 7.14 -14.34
CA LEU A 88 -34.08 7.60 -13.15
C LEU A 88 -33.28 6.46 -12.50
N ALA A 89 -33.83 5.24 -12.52
CA ALA A 89 -33.11 4.05 -12.09
C ALA A 89 -31.92 3.73 -13.02
N SER A 90 -32.09 3.90 -14.33
CA SER A 90 -31.02 3.73 -15.32
C SER A 90 -29.91 4.77 -15.14
N GLU A 91 -30.27 6.06 -15.06
CA GLU A 91 -29.31 7.16 -14.87
C GLU A 91 -28.49 7.00 -13.58
N LEU A 92 -29.13 6.61 -12.47
CA LEU A 92 -28.43 6.33 -11.23
C LEU A 92 -27.48 5.14 -11.38
N ASN A 93 -27.90 4.08 -12.07
CA ASN A 93 -27.08 2.90 -12.26
C ASN A 93 -25.85 3.19 -13.15
N ASP A 94 -26.03 3.99 -14.21
CA ASP A 94 -24.95 4.45 -15.07
C ASP A 94 -23.93 5.31 -14.29
N ALA A 95 -24.43 6.21 -13.44
CA ALA A 95 -23.58 7.02 -12.57
C ALA A 95 -22.78 6.15 -11.57
N LEU A 96 -23.43 5.14 -10.97
CA LEU A 96 -22.77 4.19 -10.06
C LEU A 96 -21.72 3.35 -10.80
N PHE A 97 -22.01 2.84 -12.00
CA PHE A 97 -21.03 2.10 -12.80
C PHE A 97 -19.82 2.97 -13.18
N SER A 98 -20.05 4.24 -13.52
CA SER A 98 -18.97 5.20 -13.79
C SER A 98 -18.08 5.44 -12.56
N LEU A 99 -18.70 5.57 -11.38
CA LEU A 99 -17.98 5.71 -10.12
C LEU A 99 -17.14 4.47 -9.79
N VAL A 100 -17.74 3.27 -9.87
CA VAL A 100 -17.03 2.01 -9.59
C VAL A 100 -15.88 1.80 -10.59
N ARG A 101 -16.08 2.15 -11.86
CA ARG A 101 -14.99 2.12 -12.85
C ARG A 101 -13.84 3.03 -12.45
N SER A 102 -14.14 4.27 -12.06
CA SER A 102 -13.11 5.23 -11.63
C SER A 102 -12.34 4.74 -10.41
N MET A 103 -13.05 4.14 -9.44
CA MET A 103 -12.42 3.50 -8.27
C MET A 103 -11.54 2.32 -8.66
N ALA A 104 -11.97 1.47 -9.61
CA ALA A 104 -11.15 0.35 -10.07
C ALA A 104 -9.90 0.84 -10.83
N GLN A 105 -10.01 1.89 -11.64
CA GLN A 105 -8.88 2.49 -12.35
C GLN A 105 -7.83 3.08 -11.40
N SER A 106 -8.24 3.68 -10.29
CA SER A 106 -7.27 4.21 -9.31
C SER A 106 -6.45 3.09 -8.66
N ILE A 107 -7.00 1.88 -8.50
CA ILE A 107 -6.29 0.73 -7.96
C ILE A 107 -5.15 0.28 -8.89
N GLU A 108 -5.30 0.41 -10.21
CA GLU A 108 -4.23 0.12 -11.17
C GLU A 108 -2.97 0.98 -10.93
N MET A 109 -3.13 2.15 -10.32
CA MET A 109 -2.04 3.08 -9.98
C MET A 109 -1.37 2.78 -8.62
N LEU A 110 -1.90 1.85 -7.82
CA LEU A 110 -1.38 1.54 -6.47
C LEU A 110 -0.24 0.50 -6.48
N HIS A 111 0.18 0.04 -7.66
CA HIS A 111 1.29 -0.91 -7.84
C HIS A 111 1.13 -2.26 -7.11
N ASN A 112 -0.10 -2.72 -6.89
CA ASN A 112 -0.39 -4.04 -6.35
C ASN A 112 -0.93 -4.95 -7.47
N SER A 113 -0.15 -5.96 -7.88
CA SER A 113 -0.48 -6.79 -9.05
C SER A 113 -1.75 -7.64 -8.89
N GLU A 114 -2.05 -8.10 -7.68
CA GLU A 114 -3.25 -8.89 -7.41
C GLU A 114 -4.50 -8.00 -7.40
N ALA A 115 -4.45 -6.88 -6.68
CA ALA A 115 -5.53 -5.90 -6.67
C ALA A 115 -5.82 -5.34 -8.08
N THR A 116 -4.78 -5.08 -8.87
CA THR A 116 -4.90 -4.65 -10.27
C THR A 116 -5.63 -5.66 -11.13
N LYS A 117 -5.37 -6.97 -10.97
CA LYS A 117 -6.08 -8.02 -11.72
C LYS A 117 -7.59 -8.02 -11.41
N ILE A 118 -7.94 -7.94 -10.13
CA ILE A 118 -9.35 -7.91 -9.71
C ILE A 118 -10.01 -6.62 -10.23
N ALA A 119 -9.33 -5.47 -10.14
CA ALA A 119 -9.83 -4.20 -10.67
C ALA A 119 -10.08 -4.24 -12.19
N GLN A 120 -9.17 -4.85 -12.97
CA GLN A 120 -9.36 -5.07 -14.40
C GLN A 120 -10.56 -5.96 -14.71
N GLU A 121 -10.78 -7.01 -13.90
CA GLU A 121 -11.96 -7.86 -14.02
C GLU A 121 -13.25 -7.07 -13.76
N VAL A 122 -13.28 -6.20 -12.76
CA VAL A 122 -14.40 -5.27 -12.50
C VAL A 122 -14.65 -4.37 -13.70
N ILE A 123 -13.61 -3.70 -14.24
CA ILE A 123 -13.73 -2.79 -15.39
C ILE A 123 -14.28 -3.51 -16.63
N ASN A 124 -13.83 -4.75 -16.87
CA ASN A 124 -14.27 -5.55 -18.00
C ASN A 124 -15.72 -6.03 -17.83
N ASN A 125 -16.13 -6.40 -16.62
CA ASN A 125 -17.51 -6.81 -16.34
C ASN A 125 -18.49 -5.63 -16.45
N ILE A 126 -18.13 -4.45 -15.93
CA ILE A 126 -18.98 -3.24 -16.03
C ILE A 126 -19.23 -2.82 -17.48
N LYS A 127 -18.26 -3.04 -18.39
CA LYS A 127 -18.45 -2.76 -19.83
C LYS A 127 -19.58 -3.57 -20.46
N ASN A 128 -19.89 -4.74 -19.91
CA ASN A 128 -20.70 -5.76 -20.58
C ASN A 128 -22.02 -6.08 -19.86
N MET A 129 -22.53 -5.16 -19.01
CA MET A 129 -23.71 -5.37 -18.15
C MET A 129 -23.64 -6.68 -17.35
N PRO A 130 -22.94 -6.69 -16.21
CA PRO A 130 -22.68 -7.91 -15.47
C PRO A 130 -23.96 -8.51 -14.87
N SER A 131 -24.04 -9.84 -14.90
CA SER A 131 -25.03 -10.61 -14.16
C SER A 131 -24.80 -10.52 -12.64
N VAL A 132 -25.84 -10.78 -11.86
CA VAL A 132 -25.75 -10.84 -10.38
C VAL A 132 -24.67 -11.83 -9.93
N ALA A 133 -24.54 -12.98 -10.62
CA ALA A 133 -23.51 -13.97 -10.31
C ALA A 133 -22.08 -13.45 -10.52
N GLN A 134 -21.84 -12.68 -11.59
CA GLN A 134 -20.55 -12.04 -11.83
C GLN A 134 -20.23 -10.99 -10.76
N ILE A 135 -21.22 -10.21 -10.33
CA ILE A 135 -21.04 -9.23 -9.26
C ILE A 135 -20.68 -9.92 -7.93
N GLU A 136 -21.38 -11.00 -7.55
CA GLU A 136 -21.05 -11.75 -6.34
C GLU A 136 -19.68 -12.44 -6.43
N HIS A 137 -19.27 -12.90 -7.61
CA HIS A 137 -17.91 -13.41 -7.84
C HIS A 137 -16.87 -12.33 -7.58
N LEU A 138 -17.01 -11.15 -8.19
CA LEU A 138 -16.07 -10.02 -8.01
C LEU A 138 -15.99 -9.59 -6.55
N LYS A 139 -17.14 -9.52 -5.86
CA LYS A 139 -17.20 -9.24 -4.42
C LYS A 139 -16.44 -10.28 -3.60
N LYS A 140 -16.59 -11.57 -3.92
CA LYS A 140 -15.83 -12.64 -3.27
C LYS A 140 -14.33 -12.51 -3.52
N SER A 141 -13.91 -12.18 -4.74
CA SER A 141 -12.50 -11.93 -5.06
C SER A 141 -11.93 -10.78 -4.22
N TRP A 142 -12.66 -9.67 -4.09
CA TRP A 142 -12.25 -8.56 -3.22
C TRP A 142 -12.19 -8.95 -1.74
N LEU A 143 -13.18 -9.69 -1.23
CA LEU A 143 -13.17 -10.19 0.14
C LEU A 143 -11.96 -11.10 0.40
N ASN A 144 -11.65 -12.00 -0.53
CA ASN A 144 -10.49 -12.86 -0.44
C ASN A 144 -9.20 -12.03 -0.40
N PHE A 145 -9.04 -11.06 -1.32
CA PHE A 145 -7.89 -10.16 -1.32
C PHE A 145 -7.75 -9.45 0.03
N MET A 146 -8.81 -8.82 0.55
CA MET A 146 -8.76 -8.11 1.85
C MET A 146 -8.44 -9.03 3.03
N THR A 147 -8.80 -10.30 2.96
CA THR A 147 -8.56 -11.28 4.03
C THR A 147 -7.15 -11.86 3.97
N LEU A 148 -6.62 -12.05 2.76
CA LEU A 148 -5.34 -12.71 2.52
C LEU A 148 -4.18 -11.73 2.31
N TYR A 149 -4.47 -10.44 2.12
CA TYR A 149 -3.46 -9.43 1.91
C TYR A 149 -2.53 -9.32 3.13
N ASP A 150 -1.25 -9.58 2.90
CA ASP A 150 -0.20 -9.49 3.89
C ASP A 150 0.77 -8.37 3.50
N ASP A 151 0.91 -7.37 4.39
CA ASP A 151 1.82 -6.24 4.23
C ASP A 151 3.21 -6.49 4.84
N SER A 152 3.46 -7.68 5.41
CA SER A 152 4.72 -8.04 6.07
C SER A 152 5.96 -7.90 5.19
N PHE A 153 5.81 -7.97 3.86
CA PHE A 153 6.91 -7.76 2.92
C PHE A 153 7.54 -6.36 3.05
N LEU A 154 6.77 -5.36 3.52
CA LEU A 154 7.27 -4.02 3.79
C LEU A 154 8.27 -3.99 4.95
N GLU A 155 8.21 -4.94 5.88
CA GLU A 155 9.16 -5.04 7.01
C GLU A 155 10.61 -5.22 6.52
N ARG A 156 10.83 -5.70 5.29
CA ARG A 156 12.16 -5.76 4.67
C ARG A 156 12.82 -4.40 4.48
N LEU A 157 12.03 -3.32 4.48
CA LEU A 157 12.52 -1.95 4.34
C LEU A 157 12.91 -1.32 5.69
N SER A 158 12.56 -1.95 6.81
CA SER A 158 12.91 -1.45 8.16
C SER A 158 14.41 -1.29 8.38
N GLN A 159 15.23 -2.09 7.69
CA GLN A 159 16.70 -1.99 7.72
C GLN A 159 17.25 -0.70 7.07
N TYR A 160 16.43 0.00 6.27
CA TYR A 160 16.81 1.21 5.56
C TYR A 160 16.13 2.47 6.11
N GLY A 161 15.14 2.34 7.00
CA GLY A 161 14.43 3.49 7.54
C GLY A 161 13.15 3.14 8.28
N THR A 162 12.47 4.17 8.74
CA THR A 162 11.20 4.03 9.47
C THR A 162 10.07 3.69 8.50
N LEU A 163 9.21 2.75 8.89
CA LEU A 163 8.08 2.31 8.09
C LEU A 163 6.79 3.04 8.48
N ASP A 164 6.07 3.57 7.48
CA ASP A 164 4.71 4.08 7.64
C ASP A 164 3.72 3.18 6.91
N LYS A 165 2.97 2.38 7.69
CA LYS A 165 1.97 1.43 7.16
C LYS A 165 0.75 2.09 6.52
N LYS A 166 0.58 3.41 6.66
CA LYS A 166 -0.53 4.17 6.07
C LYS A 166 -0.11 4.97 4.84
N SER A 167 1.20 5.18 4.65
CA SER A 167 1.72 6.00 3.57
C SER A 167 2.99 5.39 2.98
N LEU A 168 2.84 4.76 1.81
CA LEU A 168 3.98 4.28 1.04
C LEU A 168 4.93 5.43 0.66
N GLN A 169 4.37 6.61 0.34
CA GLN A 169 5.18 7.78 0.03
C GLN A 169 6.03 8.23 1.23
N ALA A 170 5.46 8.24 2.44
CA ALA A 170 6.21 8.59 3.65
C ALA A 170 7.31 7.56 3.92
N THR A 171 6.99 6.27 3.78
CA THR A 171 7.97 5.17 3.88
C THR A 171 9.13 5.41 2.92
N ILE A 172 8.87 5.61 1.62
CA ILE A 172 9.90 5.85 0.59
C ILE A 172 10.76 7.07 0.93
N THR A 173 10.15 8.16 1.40
CA THR A 173 10.88 9.40 1.74
C THR A 173 11.81 9.21 2.93
N GLN A 174 11.54 8.25 3.81
CA GLN A 174 12.32 7.93 5.00
C GLN A 174 13.33 6.81 4.79
N LEU A 175 13.38 6.19 3.60
CA LEU A 175 14.42 5.22 3.26
C LEU A 175 15.74 5.94 3.04
N HIS A 176 16.75 5.55 3.80
CA HIS A 176 18.12 5.99 3.65
C HIS A 176 18.86 4.95 2.82
N ASN A 177 19.69 5.40 1.88
CA ASN A 177 20.64 4.53 1.21
C ASN A 177 21.94 4.52 2.03
N PRO A 178 22.25 3.43 2.76
CA PRO A 178 23.49 3.34 3.53
C PRO A 178 24.75 3.43 2.66
N ALA A 179 24.65 3.27 1.33
CA ALA A 179 25.77 3.50 0.41
C ALA A 179 25.92 4.96 -0.05
N ALA A 180 24.87 5.79 0.06
CA ALA A 180 24.90 7.20 -0.36
C ALA A 180 25.35 8.14 0.76
N GLN A 181 25.19 7.71 2.01
CA GLN A 181 25.82 8.37 3.16
C GLN A 181 27.16 7.67 3.33
N GLY A 182 28.26 8.35 3.01
CA GLY A 182 29.64 7.81 3.01
C GLY A 182 30.17 7.44 4.40
N GLU A 183 29.38 6.76 5.21
CA GLU A 183 29.75 6.27 6.53
C GLU A 183 30.08 4.78 6.43
N GLY A 184 31.35 4.49 6.12
CA GLY A 184 32.04 3.31 6.66
C GLY A 184 32.62 2.27 5.71
N GLY A 185 32.31 2.26 4.41
CA GLY A 185 32.77 1.16 3.53
C GLY A 185 34.16 1.36 2.92
N SER A 186 34.38 2.53 2.32
CA SER A 186 35.52 2.77 1.42
C SER A 186 36.83 2.97 2.19
N SER A 187 36.82 3.81 3.25
CA SER A 187 38.04 4.16 3.99
C SER A 187 38.65 2.98 4.78
N GLU A 188 37.83 2.17 5.46
CA GLU A 188 38.32 0.99 6.20
C GLU A 188 38.83 -0.10 5.27
N SER A 189 38.12 -0.37 4.17
CA SER A 189 38.56 -1.32 3.13
C SER A 189 39.84 -0.87 2.46
N VAL A 190 39.98 0.43 2.19
CA VAL A 190 41.20 1.02 1.64
C VAL A 190 42.36 0.97 2.64
N ALA A 191 42.11 1.14 3.93
CA ALA A 191 43.14 0.97 4.96
C ALA A 191 43.71 -0.47 4.97
N LEU A 192 42.84 -1.48 4.86
CA LEU A 192 43.26 -2.89 4.72
C LEU A 192 44.01 -3.14 3.41
N LEU A 193 43.56 -2.55 2.30
CA LEU A 193 44.23 -2.65 1.01
C LEU A 193 45.63 -2.03 1.06
N VAL A 194 45.78 -0.83 1.62
CA VAL A 194 47.07 -0.16 1.78
C VAL A 194 48.01 -0.99 2.66
N ALA A 195 47.50 -1.59 3.74
CA ALA A 195 48.30 -2.49 4.57
C ALA A 195 48.82 -3.71 3.76
N SER A 196 48.05 -4.22 2.80
CA SER A 196 48.47 -5.34 1.93
C SER A 196 49.57 -5.00 0.93
N LEU A 197 49.71 -3.71 0.56
CA LEU A 197 50.72 -3.24 -0.39
C LEU A 197 52.12 -3.13 0.24
N VAL A 198 52.25 -3.26 1.56
CA VAL A 198 53.55 -3.27 2.23
C VAL A 198 54.22 -4.64 2.03
N PRO A 199 55.48 -4.70 1.55
CA PRO A 199 56.25 -5.94 1.48
C PRO A 199 56.40 -6.57 2.88
N SER A 200 56.31 -7.89 2.97
CA SER A 200 56.37 -8.62 4.25
C SER A 200 57.77 -9.08 4.64
N ILE A 201 58.70 -9.16 3.67
CA ILE A 201 60.06 -9.67 3.83
C ILE A 201 61.08 -8.58 3.48
N ALA A 202 60.85 -7.83 2.40
CA ALA A 202 61.72 -6.73 2.00
C ALA A 202 61.65 -5.58 3.04
N SER A 203 62.81 -5.20 3.60
CA SER A 203 62.92 -4.14 4.62
C SER A 203 62.92 -2.72 4.06
N SER A 204 62.99 -2.56 2.73
CA SER A 204 63.07 -1.26 2.07
C SER A 204 61.70 -0.76 1.62
N VAL A 205 61.36 0.47 2.01
CA VAL A 205 60.22 1.21 1.47
C VAL A 205 60.39 1.36 -0.04
N ASN A 206 59.33 1.07 -0.80
CA ASN A 206 59.32 1.25 -2.25
C ASN A 206 58.47 2.47 -2.60
N ASP A 207 59.06 3.45 -3.28
CA ASP A 207 58.41 4.73 -3.58
C ASP A 207 57.12 4.58 -4.42
N LYS A 208 57.04 3.58 -5.30
CA LYS A 208 55.84 3.33 -6.11
C LYS A 208 54.69 2.78 -5.27
N LEU A 209 55.00 1.89 -4.33
CA LEU A 209 54.00 1.34 -3.39
C LEU A 209 53.54 2.43 -2.41
N ALA A 210 54.47 3.27 -1.94
CA ALA A 210 54.17 4.39 -1.06
C ALA A 210 53.30 5.46 -1.76
N ALA A 211 53.63 5.82 -3.00
CA ALA A 211 52.86 6.79 -3.78
C ALA A 211 51.41 6.32 -4.03
N LEU A 212 51.22 5.06 -4.42
CA LEU A 212 49.87 4.51 -4.59
C LEU A 212 49.10 4.45 -3.26
N SER A 213 49.79 4.06 -2.18
CA SER A 213 49.19 4.02 -0.85
C SER A 213 48.72 5.39 -0.37
N GLU A 214 49.47 6.45 -0.68
CA GLU A 214 49.10 7.83 -0.36
C GLU A 214 47.90 8.29 -1.20
N THR A 215 47.90 8.02 -2.51
CA THR A 215 46.76 8.31 -3.38
C THR A 215 45.47 7.66 -2.87
N LEU A 216 45.53 6.39 -2.47
CA LEU A 216 44.38 5.67 -1.93
C LEU A 216 43.91 6.23 -0.58
N ARG A 217 44.83 6.69 0.29
CA ARG A 217 44.47 7.32 1.56
C ARG A 217 43.79 8.68 1.37
N GLN A 218 44.24 9.45 0.38
CA GLN A 218 43.71 10.79 0.08
C GLN A 218 42.36 10.74 -0.64
N ASP A 219 42.16 9.74 -1.50
CA ASP A 219 40.91 9.52 -2.22
C ASP A 219 40.54 8.01 -2.21
N PRO A 220 39.88 7.53 -1.14
CA PRO A 220 39.49 6.12 -1.02
C PRO A 220 38.54 5.64 -2.12
N ASP A 221 37.66 6.51 -2.63
CA ASP A 221 36.66 6.14 -3.63
C ASP A 221 37.27 5.93 -5.02
N SER A 222 38.49 6.47 -5.25
CA SER A 222 39.26 6.22 -6.47
C SER A 222 39.52 4.73 -6.75
N VAL A 223 39.45 3.86 -5.74
CA VAL A 223 39.59 2.39 -5.86
C VAL A 223 38.59 1.78 -6.83
N ALA A 224 37.42 2.42 -7.02
CA ALA A 224 36.40 1.97 -7.97
C ALA A 224 36.78 2.26 -9.43
N THR A 225 37.78 3.11 -9.70
CA THR A 225 38.16 3.48 -11.06
C THR A 225 39.02 2.41 -11.73
N PRO A 226 38.78 2.05 -13.01
CA PRO A 226 39.55 1.01 -13.70
C PRO A 226 41.06 1.29 -13.77
N SER A 227 41.44 2.56 -13.87
CA SER A 227 42.84 2.99 -13.90
C SER A 227 43.56 2.67 -12.57
N VAL A 228 42.96 3.04 -11.45
CA VAL A 228 43.52 2.76 -10.12
C VAL A 228 43.54 1.25 -9.84
N GLN A 229 42.54 0.50 -10.27
CA GLN A 229 42.53 -0.97 -10.15
C GLN A 229 43.69 -1.62 -10.92
N GLN A 230 44.05 -1.09 -12.08
CA GLN A 230 45.21 -1.57 -12.83
C GLN A 230 46.52 -1.26 -12.09
N HIS A 231 46.67 -0.06 -11.54
CA HIS A 231 47.83 0.29 -10.71
C HIS A 231 47.95 -0.57 -9.45
N ILE A 232 46.82 -0.92 -8.81
CA ILE A 232 46.80 -1.83 -7.66
C ILE A 232 47.34 -3.22 -8.04
N LYS A 233 46.93 -3.77 -9.19
CA LYS A 233 47.44 -5.07 -9.67
C LYS A 233 48.94 -5.03 -9.91
N GLU A 234 49.43 -3.96 -10.52
CA GLU A 234 50.86 -3.76 -10.77
C GLU A 234 51.65 -3.60 -9.46
N ALA A 235 51.09 -2.87 -8.50
CA ALA A 235 51.68 -2.70 -7.17
C ALA A 235 51.76 -4.03 -6.40
N ILE A 236 50.72 -4.86 -6.45
CA ILE A 236 50.74 -6.20 -5.83
C ILE A 236 51.84 -7.07 -6.47
N ALA A 237 51.95 -7.07 -7.80
CA ALA A 237 53.00 -7.82 -8.49
C ALA A 237 54.41 -7.33 -8.11
N LEU A 238 54.58 -6.01 -7.98
CA LEU A 238 55.83 -5.40 -7.54
C LEU A 238 56.18 -5.80 -6.10
N ARG A 239 55.21 -5.73 -5.18
CA ARG A 239 55.36 -6.12 -3.77
C ARG A 239 55.80 -7.58 -3.65
N ILE A 240 55.16 -8.50 -4.37
CA ILE A 240 55.53 -9.93 -4.41
C ILE A 240 56.96 -10.10 -4.93
N THR A 241 57.34 -9.37 -5.97
CA THR A 241 58.69 -9.44 -6.56
C THR A 241 59.77 -8.96 -5.57
N LEU A 242 59.49 -7.89 -4.82
CA LEU A 242 60.40 -7.39 -3.78
C LEU A 242 60.62 -8.41 -2.67
N ASP A 243 59.53 -9.03 -2.18
CA ASP A 243 59.61 -10.08 -1.16
C ASP A 243 60.37 -11.31 -1.66
N LYS A 244 60.13 -11.74 -2.91
CA LYS A 244 60.86 -12.85 -3.52
C LYS A 244 62.37 -12.58 -3.58
N ARG A 245 62.77 -11.39 -4.02
CA ARG A 245 64.19 -11.00 -4.08
C ARG A 245 64.81 -10.91 -2.68
N ALA A 246 64.08 -10.38 -1.70
CA ALA A 246 64.55 -10.31 -0.32
C ALA A 246 64.75 -11.72 0.28
N PHE A 247 63.82 -12.64 0.00
CA PHE A 247 63.93 -14.04 0.38
C PHE A 247 65.13 -14.73 -0.26
N GLU A 248 65.33 -14.57 -1.57
CA GLU A 248 66.51 -15.10 -2.29
C GLU A 248 67.83 -14.61 -1.67
N LYS A 249 67.91 -13.32 -1.31
CA LYS A 249 69.08 -12.74 -0.64
C LYS A 249 69.30 -13.35 0.75
N MET A 250 68.23 -13.58 1.51
CA MET A 250 68.31 -14.18 2.84
C MET A 250 68.80 -15.63 2.75
N VAL A 251 68.26 -16.43 1.83
CA VAL A 251 68.72 -17.80 1.58
C VAL A 251 70.19 -17.82 1.19
N GLY A 252 70.60 -16.97 0.24
CA GLY A 252 72.01 -16.87 -0.16
C GLY A 252 72.95 -16.48 0.98
N SER A 253 72.50 -15.65 1.92
CA SER A 253 73.30 -15.34 3.12
C SER A 253 73.42 -16.53 4.08
N VAL A 254 72.37 -17.37 4.18
CA VAL A 254 72.42 -18.60 4.98
C VAL A 254 73.36 -19.61 4.34
N ASP A 255 73.29 -19.79 3.02
CA ASP A 255 74.19 -20.69 2.28
C ASP A 255 75.66 -20.28 2.49
N SER A 256 75.97 -18.97 2.41
CA SER A 256 77.32 -18.46 2.67
C SER A 256 77.81 -18.76 4.10
N VAL A 257 76.93 -18.66 5.10
CA VAL A 257 77.28 -18.99 6.50
C VAL A 257 77.52 -20.50 6.66
N ILE A 258 76.73 -21.34 5.99
CA ILE A 258 76.91 -22.80 5.99
C ILE A 258 78.24 -23.17 5.34
N GLU A 259 78.58 -22.56 4.20
CA GLU A 259 79.86 -22.77 3.53
C GLU A 259 81.04 -22.38 4.43
N GLU A 260 80.96 -21.24 5.12
CA GLU A 260 82.00 -20.78 6.04
C GLU A 260 82.18 -21.72 7.24
N LEU A 261 81.07 -22.18 7.85
CA LEU A 261 81.10 -23.17 8.93
C LEU A 261 81.66 -24.51 8.47
N SER A 262 81.26 -24.98 7.29
CA SER A 262 81.78 -26.21 6.69
C SER A 262 83.29 -26.14 6.49
N ALA A 263 83.79 -25.03 5.94
CA ALA A 263 85.22 -24.78 5.78
C ALA A 263 85.98 -24.75 7.12
N GLN A 264 85.41 -24.11 8.14
CA GLN A 264 86.01 -24.12 9.49
C GLN A 264 86.07 -25.51 10.11
N ILE A 265 85.01 -26.31 9.96
CA ILE A 265 84.98 -27.70 10.47
C ILE A 265 86.04 -28.55 9.77
N ILE A 266 86.15 -28.46 8.44
CA ILE A 266 87.19 -29.17 7.67
C ILE A 266 88.58 -28.77 8.18
N SER A 267 88.84 -27.47 8.37
CA SER A 267 90.11 -26.98 8.90
C SER A 267 90.42 -27.51 10.31
N MET A 268 89.42 -27.59 11.20
CA MET A 268 89.60 -28.19 12.53
C MET A 268 89.89 -29.69 12.47
N ILE A 269 89.23 -30.43 11.57
CA ILE A 269 89.49 -31.85 11.36
C ILE A 269 90.94 -32.04 10.88
N GLU A 270 91.38 -31.26 9.89
CA GLU A 270 92.75 -31.31 9.37
C GLU A 270 93.81 -31.01 10.45
N GLN A 271 93.59 -29.97 11.27
CA GLN A 271 94.47 -29.64 12.39
C GLN A 271 94.50 -30.74 13.48
N SER A 272 93.35 -31.38 13.74
CA SER A 272 93.29 -32.49 14.70
C SER A 272 93.99 -33.74 14.18
N SER A 273 93.94 -34.02 12.88
CA SER A 273 94.65 -35.14 12.27
C SER A 273 96.17 -34.95 12.22
N GLN A 274 96.67 -33.71 12.12
CA GLN A 274 98.10 -33.39 12.20
C GLN A 274 98.66 -33.45 13.63
N SER A 275 97.80 -33.49 14.64
CA SER A 275 98.20 -33.53 16.06
C SER A 275 98.35 -34.96 16.61
N VAL A 276 98.18 -35.99 15.76
CA VAL A 276 98.20 -37.43 16.13
C VAL A 276 99.35 -38.20 15.45
N GLU A 277 100.23 -37.54 14.70
CA GLU A 277 101.56 -38.06 14.31
C GLU A 277 102.68 -37.45 15.18
#